data_AF-A0A3C1CA49-F1
#
_entry.id   AF-A0A3C1CA49-F1
#
_cell.length_a   1.000
_cell.length_b   1.000
_cell.length_c   1.000
_cell.angle_alpha   90.00
_cell.angle_beta   90.00
_cell.angle_gamma   90.00
#
_symmetry.space_group_name_H-M   'P 1'
#
loop_
_entity.id
_entity.type
_entity.pdbx_description
1 polymer ?
#
loop_
_entity_poly.entity_id
_entity_poly.type
_entity_poly.pdbx_seq_one_letter_code
_entity_poly.pdbx_strand_id
1 'polypeptide(L)'
;MKNIAKLLLGSFLVLGLASCDKEENQIAYLGGTNPVLSTTSASTIVLLKDNRDQVGLVLNWTNPNYKFTTGVSSQDVTYLLQVDTVGGNFSSPNKQEIAISKDLGVRMTVKDLNTVLGKMELRAGVAYNVQMRVRASLVNGTVPLFSNVLGIRITPYLDFAVEPPGTAAGGYNDGGLWALGDAFASGWSNPMVAPYNTTQRFRRDAANPLLYIIDNVTFNASGFYKLIQTQGVWGTQYRPAPTDVNNVGPLGGEFEKRDADPGFKSPGAGNYKVEFNFQTGKYKLTRL
;
A
#
# COMPACT_ATOMS: atom_id res chain seq x y z
N MET A 1 70.15 -44.64 24.22
CA MET A 1 69.26 -43.54 23.78
C MET A 1 67.95 -44.01 23.10
N LYS A 2 67.51 -45.28 23.24
CA LYS A 2 66.29 -45.78 22.56
C LYS A 2 64.98 -45.64 23.36
N ASN A 3 65.07 -45.41 24.67
CA ASN A 3 63.90 -45.39 25.57
C ASN A 3 63.51 -43.98 26.04
N ILE A 4 64.37 -42.97 25.83
CA ILE A 4 64.08 -41.56 26.17
C ILE A 4 63.16 -40.91 25.14
N ALA A 5 63.32 -41.26 23.85
CA ALA A 5 62.44 -40.75 22.79
C ALA A 5 60.98 -41.24 22.93
N LYS A 6 60.76 -42.43 23.51
CA LYS A 6 59.41 -42.97 23.75
C LYS A 6 58.72 -42.32 24.95
N LEU A 7 59.48 -41.85 25.94
CA LEU A 7 58.93 -41.14 27.11
C LEU A 7 58.56 -39.68 26.76
N LEU A 8 59.34 -39.03 25.89
CA LEU A 8 59.09 -37.65 25.45
C LEU A 8 57.89 -37.54 24.48
N LEU A 9 57.61 -38.59 23.68
CA LEU A 9 56.45 -38.61 22.79
C LEU A 9 55.12 -38.88 23.53
N GLY A 10 55.17 -39.57 24.67
CA GLY A 10 53.98 -39.84 25.51
C GLY A 10 53.55 -38.65 26.35
N SER A 11 54.49 -37.82 26.82
CA SER A 11 54.19 -36.67 27.68
C SER A 11 53.62 -35.46 26.92
N PHE A 12 53.80 -35.37 25.60
CA PHE A 12 53.24 -34.28 24.78
C PHE A 12 51.81 -34.58 24.30
N LEU A 13 51.37 -35.83 24.37
CA LEU A 13 50.04 -36.25 23.89
C LEU A 13 48.94 -36.12 24.97
N VAL A 14 49.30 -36.06 26.25
CA VAL A 14 48.34 -35.95 27.37
C VAL A 14 47.95 -34.49 27.68
N LEU A 15 48.73 -33.50 27.20
CA LEU A 15 48.42 -32.08 27.39
C LEU A 15 47.43 -31.51 26.36
N GLY A 16 47.03 -32.29 25.36
CA GLY A 16 46.12 -31.85 24.29
C GLY A 16 44.62 -32.03 24.57
N LEU A 17 44.24 -32.67 25.69
CA LEU A 17 42.84 -32.97 26.01
C LEU A 17 42.23 -32.06 27.09
N ALA A 18 42.99 -31.11 27.61
CA ALA A 18 42.43 -29.98 28.35
C ALA A 18 41.86 -28.95 27.34
N SER A 19 40.88 -29.38 26.55
CA SER A 19 39.98 -28.45 25.87
C SER A 19 39.22 -27.73 26.98
N CYS A 20 39.58 -26.47 27.22
CA CYS A 20 38.78 -25.54 27.99
C CYS A 20 37.32 -25.68 27.52
N ASP A 21 36.41 -26.11 28.39
CA ASP A 21 35.00 -25.81 28.19
C ASP A 21 34.93 -24.29 28.16
N LYS A 22 34.87 -23.72 26.95
CA LYS A 22 34.41 -22.35 26.80
C LYS A 22 32.95 -22.40 27.19
N GLU A 23 32.66 -22.11 28.46
CA GLU A 23 31.34 -21.63 28.83
C GLU A 23 31.11 -20.34 28.04
N GLU A 24 30.59 -20.49 26.82
CA GLU A 24 30.01 -19.37 26.11
C GLU A 24 28.79 -18.95 26.92
N ASN A 25 28.88 -17.76 27.52
CA ASN A 25 27.70 -17.03 27.96
C ASN A 25 26.88 -16.66 26.72
N GLN A 26 26.15 -17.63 26.17
CA GLN A 26 25.30 -17.42 25.03
C GLN A 26 24.13 -16.52 25.44
N ILE A 27 24.02 -15.37 24.77
CA ILE A 27 22.89 -14.47 24.94
C ILE A 27 21.72 -15.10 24.19
N ALA A 28 20.85 -15.80 24.93
CA ALA A 28 19.68 -16.45 24.36
C ALA A 28 18.43 -15.59 24.57
N TYR A 29 17.56 -15.58 23.56
CA TYR A 29 16.25 -14.94 23.61
C TYR A 29 15.29 -15.74 24.51
N LEU A 30 14.65 -15.07 25.46
CA LEU A 30 13.72 -15.68 26.43
C LEU A 30 12.25 -15.31 26.19
N GLY A 31 11.94 -14.58 25.12
CA GLY A 31 10.58 -14.14 24.83
C GLY A 31 10.32 -12.66 25.12
N GLY A 32 9.04 -12.30 25.16
CA GLY A 32 8.56 -10.98 25.54
C GLY A 32 7.07 -11.05 25.85
N THR A 33 6.47 -9.92 26.21
CA THR A 33 5.03 -9.79 26.43
C THR A 33 4.38 -9.22 25.18
N ASN A 34 3.25 -9.78 24.76
CA ASN A 34 2.49 -9.20 23.65
C ASN A 34 2.08 -7.75 23.99
N PRO A 35 2.31 -6.77 23.10
CA PRO A 35 1.85 -5.40 23.31
C PRO A 35 0.33 -5.35 23.54
N VAL A 36 -0.16 -4.46 24.38
CA VAL A 36 -1.61 -4.24 24.55
C VAL A 36 -1.99 -2.97 23.81
N LEU A 37 -2.64 -3.10 22.65
CA LEU A 37 -3.14 -1.99 21.85
C LEU A 37 -4.46 -1.47 22.43
N SER A 38 -4.52 -0.16 22.62
CA SER A 38 -5.66 0.55 23.22
C SER A 38 -5.93 1.89 22.52
N THR A 39 -7.15 2.40 22.67
CA THR A 39 -7.57 3.73 22.24
C THR A 39 -8.54 4.32 23.24
N THR A 40 -8.58 5.65 23.33
CA THR A 40 -9.64 6.40 24.03
C THR A 40 -10.75 6.88 23.09
N SER A 41 -10.64 6.59 21.79
CA SER A 41 -11.61 7.04 20.78
C SER A 41 -12.89 6.23 20.85
N ALA A 42 -13.99 6.81 20.36
CA ALA A 42 -15.26 6.11 20.24
C ALA A 42 -15.15 4.87 19.34
N SER A 43 -15.97 3.86 19.59
CA SER A 43 -16.04 2.64 18.77
C SER A 43 -16.54 2.89 17.34
N THR A 44 -17.19 4.03 17.11
CA THR A 44 -17.64 4.49 15.79
C THR A 44 -17.09 5.88 15.49
N ILE A 45 -16.50 6.04 14.30
CA ILE A 45 -15.89 7.29 13.84
C ILE A 45 -16.43 7.62 12.45
N VAL A 46 -16.97 8.83 12.28
CA VAL A 46 -17.34 9.38 10.96
C VAL A 46 -16.31 10.44 10.61
N LEU A 47 -15.58 10.23 9.51
CA LEU A 47 -14.56 11.17 9.06
C LEU A 47 -15.22 12.26 8.22
N LEU A 48 -14.94 13.52 8.55
CA LEU A 48 -15.44 14.69 7.84
C LEU A 48 -14.28 15.49 7.29
N LYS A 49 -14.35 15.87 6.01
CA LYS A 49 -13.29 16.63 5.33
C LYS A 49 -13.01 17.99 5.99
N ASP A 50 -14.03 18.60 6.58
CA ASP A 50 -13.89 19.88 7.30
C ASP A 50 -13.06 19.75 8.58
N ASN A 51 -13.02 18.55 9.17
CA ASN A 51 -12.24 18.24 10.37
C ASN A 51 -10.89 17.58 10.04
N ARG A 52 -10.44 17.61 8.77
CA ARG A 52 -9.27 16.85 8.29
C ARG A 52 -8.00 17.04 9.13
N ASP A 53 -7.79 18.24 9.68
CA ASP A 53 -6.59 18.60 10.44
C ASP A 53 -6.75 18.35 11.96
N GLN A 54 -7.94 17.92 12.40
CA GLN A 54 -8.20 17.55 13.80
C GLN A 54 -7.75 16.11 14.09
N VAL A 55 -7.47 15.83 15.36
CA VAL A 55 -7.15 14.47 15.82
C VAL A 55 -8.35 13.56 15.65
N GLY A 56 -8.22 12.52 14.83
CA GLY A 56 -9.28 11.55 14.56
C GLY A 56 -9.18 10.28 15.38
N LEU A 57 -7.96 9.80 15.66
CA LEU A 57 -7.72 8.58 16.43
C LEU A 57 -6.38 8.68 17.15
N VAL A 58 -6.37 8.30 18.41
CA VAL A 58 -5.15 8.12 19.20
C VAL A 58 -5.04 6.66 19.61
N LEU A 59 -3.92 6.04 19.25
CA LEU A 59 -3.61 4.66 19.61
C LEU A 59 -2.41 4.66 20.54
N ASN A 60 -2.45 3.80 21.57
CA ASN A 60 -1.31 3.56 22.46
C ASN A 60 -1.12 2.06 22.65
N TRP A 61 0.12 1.63 22.86
CA TRP A 61 0.45 0.25 23.16
C TRP A 61 1.56 0.11 24.19
N THR A 62 1.61 -1.04 24.85
CA THR A 62 2.66 -1.33 25.83
C THR A 62 3.94 -1.81 25.15
N ASN A 63 5.10 -1.51 25.76
CA ASN A 63 6.38 -2.06 25.33
C ASN A 63 6.37 -3.59 25.52
N PRO A 64 6.86 -4.38 24.55
CA PRO A 64 6.91 -5.85 24.69
C PRO A 64 7.90 -6.33 25.75
N ASN A 65 8.82 -5.48 26.22
CA ASN A 65 9.83 -5.80 27.24
C ASN A 65 10.55 -7.13 26.94
N TYR A 66 11.08 -7.26 25.72
CA TYR A 66 11.80 -8.45 25.27
C TYR A 66 12.89 -8.85 26.28
N LYS A 67 13.02 -10.14 26.55
CA LYS A 67 13.95 -10.69 27.54
C LYS A 67 15.01 -11.55 26.87
N PHE A 68 16.22 -11.45 27.39
CA PHE A 68 17.36 -12.31 27.07
C PHE A 68 17.90 -12.91 28.37
N THR A 69 18.85 -13.84 28.28
CA THR A 69 19.55 -14.39 29.44
C THR A 69 20.25 -13.32 30.29
N THR A 70 20.52 -12.15 29.72
CA THR A 70 21.09 -10.98 30.38
C THR A 70 20.06 -10.02 31.01
N GLY A 71 18.76 -10.32 30.91
CA GLY A 71 17.67 -9.49 31.45
C GLY A 71 16.80 -8.84 30.37
N VAL A 72 16.15 -7.72 30.71
CA VAL A 72 15.33 -6.98 29.75
C VAL A 72 16.24 -6.37 28.68
N SER A 73 15.85 -6.52 27.42
CA SER A 73 16.58 -6.00 26.28
C SER A 73 16.68 -4.48 26.33
N SER A 74 17.88 -3.96 26.05
CA SER A 74 18.14 -2.53 25.82
C SER A 74 18.06 -2.15 24.34
N GLN A 75 17.72 -3.10 23.45
CA GLN A 75 17.61 -2.83 22.03
C GLN A 75 16.34 -2.04 21.71
N ASP A 76 16.41 -1.22 20.66
CA ASP A 76 15.25 -0.52 20.13
C ASP A 76 14.19 -1.50 19.62
N VAL A 77 12.94 -1.22 19.95
CA VAL A 77 11.77 -1.94 19.45
C VAL A 77 11.10 -1.08 18.39
N THR A 78 10.90 -1.67 17.22
CA THR A 78 10.15 -1.09 16.10
C THR A 78 8.75 -1.66 16.03
N TYR A 79 7.80 -0.87 15.53
CA TYR A 79 6.40 -1.24 15.46
C TYR A 79 5.84 -1.05 14.04
N LEU A 80 5.00 -1.99 13.61
CA LEU A 80 4.14 -1.84 12.45
C LEU A 80 2.68 -1.84 12.93
N LEU A 81 1.99 -0.71 12.76
CA LEU A 81 0.54 -0.66 12.91
C LEU A 81 -0.09 -1.22 11.64
N GLN A 82 -0.72 -2.38 11.75
CA GLN A 82 -1.42 -3.06 10.66
C GLN A 82 -2.90 -2.71 10.72
N VAL A 83 -3.48 -2.35 9.58
CA VAL A 83 -4.89 -1.97 9.43
C VAL A 83 -5.51 -2.82 8.31
N ASP A 84 -6.62 -3.48 8.62
CA ASP A 84 -7.34 -4.34 7.68
C ASP A 84 -8.86 -4.25 7.94
N THR A 85 -9.69 -4.74 7.02
CA THR A 85 -11.11 -4.93 7.27
C THR A 85 -11.36 -6.24 8.03
N VAL A 86 -12.46 -6.31 8.79
CA VAL A 86 -12.91 -7.56 9.42
C VAL A 86 -12.97 -8.69 8.39
N GLY A 87 -12.44 -9.87 8.75
CA GLY A 87 -12.37 -11.06 7.88
C GLY A 87 -11.08 -11.16 7.06
N GLY A 88 -10.36 -10.05 6.85
CA GLY A 88 -9.07 -10.04 6.16
C GLY A 88 -7.93 -10.69 6.95
N ASN A 89 -8.05 -10.75 8.28
CA ASN A 89 -7.07 -11.35 9.19
C ASN A 89 -5.63 -10.81 9.00
N PHE A 90 -5.49 -9.54 8.58
CA PHE A 90 -4.22 -8.89 8.25
C PHE A 90 -3.48 -9.55 7.09
N SER A 91 -4.24 -10.16 6.18
CA SER A 91 -3.76 -10.83 4.97
C SER A 91 -4.36 -10.23 3.70
N SER A 92 -5.29 -9.26 3.80
CA SER A 92 -5.86 -8.60 2.63
C SER A 92 -4.76 -7.97 1.75
N PRO A 93 -4.92 -7.99 0.41
CA PRO A 93 -3.95 -7.40 -0.51
C PRO A 93 -3.78 -5.89 -0.28
N ASN A 94 -4.89 -5.19 0.04
CA ASN A 94 -4.90 -3.74 0.25
C ASN A 94 -4.78 -3.35 1.73
N LYS A 95 -4.38 -4.26 2.63
CA LYS A 95 -4.11 -3.90 4.03
C LYS A 95 -3.04 -2.81 4.11
N GLN A 96 -3.07 -2.01 5.16
CA GLN A 96 -2.07 -0.96 5.37
C GLN A 96 -1.15 -1.34 6.52
N GLU A 97 0.12 -0.98 6.38
CA GLU A 97 1.14 -1.12 7.41
C GLU A 97 1.84 0.23 7.57
N ILE A 98 1.81 0.77 8.78
CA ILE A 98 2.40 2.06 9.11
C ILE A 98 3.57 1.78 10.05
N ALA A 99 4.77 2.22 9.67
CA ALA A 99 5.97 2.06 10.49
C ALA A 99 6.06 3.14 11.56
N ILE A 100 6.30 2.70 12.79
CA ILE A 100 6.54 3.55 13.97
C ILE A 100 7.87 3.10 14.58
N SER A 101 8.79 4.05 14.75
CA SER A 101 10.17 3.71 15.10
C SER A 101 10.31 3.26 16.55
N LYS A 102 9.99 4.11 17.54
CA LYS A 102 10.16 3.79 18.97
C LYS A 102 8.96 4.18 19.82
N ASP A 103 8.09 5.04 19.28
CA ASP A 103 6.94 5.56 20.02
C ASP A 103 5.98 4.44 20.39
N LEU A 104 5.42 4.54 21.59
CA LEU A 104 4.41 3.63 22.14
C LEU A 104 2.98 4.07 21.81
N GLY A 105 2.83 4.87 20.78
CA GLY A 105 1.55 5.39 20.35
C GLY A 105 1.66 6.19 19.07
N VAL A 106 0.51 6.41 18.44
CA VAL A 106 0.39 7.26 17.27
C VAL A 106 -0.87 8.12 17.41
N ARG A 107 -0.74 9.39 17.01
CA ARG A 107 -1.86 10.32 16.88
C ARG A 107 -2.12 10.51 15.39
N MET A 108 -3.26 10.05 14.93
CA MET A 108 -3.68 10.16 13.53
C MET A 108 -4.73 11.26 13.41
N THR A 109 -4.53 12.17 12.46
CA THR A 109 -5.56 13.14 12.09
C THR A 109 -6.71 12.45 11.34
N VAL A 110 -7.84 13.15 11.21
CA VAL A 110 -8.95 12.69 10.36
C VAL A 110 -8.47 12.46 8.92
N LYS A 111 -7.57 13.31 8.40
CA LYS A 111 -6.92 13.14 7.09
C LYS A 111 -6.08 11.88 7.00
N ASP A 112 -5.27 11.59 8.02
CA ASP A 112 -4.40 10.41 8.03
C ASP A 112 -5.24 9.13 8.00
N LEU A 113 -6.30 9.06 8.81
CA LEU A 113 -7.23 7.95 8.79
C LEU A 113 -7.90 7.80 7.42
N ASN A 114 -8.40 8.91 6.85
CA ASN A 114 -9.05 8.86 5.54
C ASN A 114 -8.08 8.41 4.44
N THR A 115 -6.82 8.82 4.52
CA THR A 115 -5.76 8.40 3.59
C THR A 115 -5.47 6.91 3.71
N VAL A 116 -5.41 6.36 4.93
CA VAL A 116 -5.23 4.92 5.16
C VAL A 116 -6.38 4.12 4.57
N LEU A 117 -7.62 4.49 4.86
CA LEU A 117 -8.82 3.84 4.31
C LEU A 117 -8.90 4.03 2.78
N GLY A 118 -8.42 5.16 2.28
CA GLY A 118 -8.29 5.49 0.87
C GLY A 118 -7.38 4.48 0.14
N LYS A 119 -6.21 4.19 0.70
CA LYS A 119 -5.26 3.19 0.17
C LYS A 119 -5.77 1.76 0.27
N MET A 120 -6.70 1.49 1.18
CA MET A 120 -7.42 0.22 1.27
C MET A 120 -8.51 0.08 0.18
N GLU A 121 -8.72 1.12 -0.64
CA GLU A 121 -9.76 1.20 -1.67
C GLU A 121 -11.19 1.10 -1.10
N LEU A 122 -11.38 1.55 0.14
CA LEU A 122 -12.70 1.61 0.78
C LEU A 122 -13.50 2.80 0.25
N ARG A 123 -14.81 2.59 0.05
CA ARG A 123 -15.70 3.58 -0.55
C ARG A 123 -16.10 4.66 0.46
N ALA A 124 -16.04 5.91 0.02
CA ALA A 124 -16.55 7.05 0.78
C ALA A 124 -18.04 6.91 1.15
N GLY A 125 -18.40 7.37 2.35
CA GLY A 125 -19.76 7.37 2.87
C GLY A 125 -20.29 6.00 3.30
N VAL A 126 -19.49 4.92 3.17
CA VAL A 126 -19.84 3.58 3.62
C VAL A 126 -19.14 3.28 4.94
N ALA A 127 -19.89 2.81 5.94
CA ALA A 127 -19.32 2.44 7.23
C ALA A 127 -18.71 1.03 7.18
N TYR A 128 -17.41 0.93 7.47
CA TYR A 128 -16.66 -0.33 7.50
C TYR A 128 -16.26 -0.70 8.93
N ASN A 129 -16.24 -2.00 9.23
CA ASN A 129 -15.59 -2.50 10.44
C ASN A 129 -14.11 -2.75 10.12
N VAL A 130 -13.25 -1.95 10.70
CA VAL A 130 -11.79 -1.98 10.52
C VAL A 130 -11.16 -2.62 11.75
N GLN A 131 -10.16 -3.44 11.54
CA GLN A 131 -9.34 -4.07 12.57
C GLN A 131 -7.93 -3.52 12.51
N MET A 132 -7.37 -3.26 13.69
CA MET A 132 -6.02 -2.76 13.88
C MET A 132 -5.25 -3.65 14.84
N ARG A 133 -3.97 -3.90 14.56
CA ARG A 133 -3.05 -4.52 15.53
C ARG A 133 -1.65 -3.96 15.35
N VAL A 134 -0.83 -4.06 16.39
CA VAL A 134 0.57 -3.70 16.35
C VAL A 134 1.41 -4.97 16.27
N ARG A 135 2.34 -5.01 15.31
CA ARG A 135 3.44 -5.97 15.29
C ARG A 135 4.69 -5.28 15.83
N ALA A 136 5.16 -5.71 16.99
CA ALA A 136 6.43 -5.26 17.57
C ALA A 136 7.55 -6.19 17.12
N SER A 137 8.76 -5.66 16.91
CA SER A 137 9.94 -6.45 16.59
C SER A 137 11.21 -5.72 17.02
N LEU A 138 12.23 -6.49 17.40
CA LEU A 138 13.60 -5.98 17.54
C LEU A 138 14.17 -5.59 16.17
N VAL A 139 15.32 -4.93 16.17
CA VAL A 139 16.04 -4.53 14.95
C VAL A 139 16.16 -5.73 13.99
N ASN A 140 15.95 -5.49 12.69
CA ASN A 140 15.86 -6.49 11.61
C ASN A 140 14.59 -7.37 11.59
N GLY A 141 13.55 -7.02 12.36
CA GLY A 141 12.23 -7.67 12.24
C GLY A 141 12.17 -9.10 12.82
N THR A 142 13.18 -9.47 13.60
CA THR A 142 13.26 -10.77 14.27
C THR A 142 12.30 -10.82 15.46
N VAL A 143 11.86 -12.04 15.83
CA VAL A 143 11.02 -12.33 17.02
C VAL A 143 9.73 -11.46 17.14
N PRO A 144 8.83 -11.46 16.15
CA PRO A 144 7.67 -10.60 16.17
C PRO A 144 6.68 -10.98 17.28
N LEU A 145 6.20 -9.98 18.01
CA LEU A 145 5.09 -10.11 18.95
C LEU A 145 3.92 -9.26 18.47
N PHE A 146 2.71 -9.80 18.57
CA PHE A 146 1.50 -9.14 18.09
C PHE A 146 0.62 -8.70 19.25
N SER A 147 0.01 -7.53 19.11
CA SER A 147 -0.97 -7.07 20.08
C SER A 147 -2.31 -7.80 19.97
N ASN A 148 -3.20 -7.53 20.92
CA ASN A 148 -4.64 -7.73 20.71
C ASN A 148 -5.13 -6.96 19.46
N VAL A 149 -6.25 -7.43 18.91
CA VAL A 149 -6.93 -6.78 17.78
C VAL A 149 -7.91 -5.75 18.33
N LEU A 150 -7.81 -4.51 17.83
CA LEU A 150 -8.74 -3.43 18.11
C LEU A 150 -9.69 -3.26 16.91
N GLY A 151 -11.00 -3.31 17.14
CA GLY A 151 -12.02 -3.08 16.12
C GLY A 151 -12.62 -1.68 16.23
N ILE A 152 -12.73 -0.97 15.10
CA ILE A 152 -13.37 0.34 15.02
C ILE A 152 -14.28 0.38 13.79
N ARG A 153 -15.50 0.89 13.95
CA ARG A 153 -16.40 1.16 12.82
C ARG A 153 -16.11 2.55 12.26
N ILE A 154 -15.61 2.65 11.04
CA ILE A 154 -15.16 3.93 10.45
C ILE A 154 -15.89 4.20 9.13
N THR A 155 -16.34 5.44 8.93
CA THR A 155 -16.92 5.92 7.67
C THR A 155 -15.99 6.98 7.05
N PRO A 156 -15.32 6.69 5.91
CA PRO A 156 -14.45 7.66 5.23
C PRO A 156 -15.25 8.69 4.44
N TYR A 157 -14.65 9.85 4.19
CA TYR A 157 -15.20 10.88 3.29
C TYR A 157 -14.61 10.74 1.87
N LEU A 158 -15.22 11.40 0.89
CA LEU A 158 -14.75 11.38 -0.50
C LEU A 158 -13.40 12.09 -0.64
N ASP A 159 -12.39 11.32 -1.02
CA ASP A 159 -11.04 11.79 -1.29
C ASP A 159 -10.42 11.00 -2.43
N PHE A 160 -9.54 11.63 -3.19
CA PHE A 160 -8.94 11.05 -4.38
C PHE A 160 -7.53 11.60 -4.59
N ALA A 161 -6.63 10.75 -5.07
CA ALA A 161 -5.28 11.17 -5.45
C ALA A 161 -5.29 11.95 -6.78
N VAL A 162 -6.22 11.62 -7.68
CA VAL A 162 -6.41 12.31 -8.96
C VAL A 162 -7.87 12.70 -9.10
N GLU A 163 -8.13 13.95 -9.47
CA GLU A 163 -9.50 14.43 -9.64
C GLU A 163 -10.27 13.60 -10.68
N PRO A 164 -11.36 12.91 -10.27
CA PRO A 164 -12.15 12.10 -11.18
C PRO A 164 -12.92 12.95 -12.20
N PRO A 165 -13.41 12.32 -13.27
CA PRO A 165 -14.27 12.97 -14.24
C PRO A 165 -15.54 13.57 -13.60
N GLY A 166 -15.92 14.75 -14.06
CA GLY A 166 -17.10 15.48 -13.57
C GLY A 166 -16.73 16.71 -12.76
N THR A 167 -17.70 17.21 -12.00
CA THR A 167 -17.57 18.44 -11.21
C THR A 167 -17.80 18.18 -9.73
N ALA A 168 -17.23 19.03 -8.89
CA ALA A 168 -17.49 19.00 -7.44
C ALA A 168 -18.98 19.18 -7.13
N ALA A 169 -19.70 20.02 -7.88
CA ALA A 169 -21.14 20.25 -7.71
C ALA A 169 -21.97 18.99 -8.01
N GLY A 170 -21.58 18.21 -9.02
CA GLY A 170 -22.17 16.92 -9.33
C GLY A 170 -21.68 15.76 -8.45
N GLY A 171 -20.82 16.03 -7.45
CA GLY A 171 -20.15 15.00 -6.67
C GLY A 171 -19.36 14.03 -7.54
N TYR A 172 -18.85 14.51 -8.68
CA TYR A 172 -18.15 13.73 -9.70
C TYR A 172 -18.98 12.57 -10.31
N ASN A 173 -20.30 12.78 -10.44
CA ASN A 173 -21.21 11.82 -11.08
C ASN A 173 -21.72 12.25 -12.45
N ASP A 174 -21.32 13.44 -12.91
CA ASP A 174 -21.75 14.13 -14.12
C ASP A 174 -20.72 14.05 -15.26
N GLY A 175 -19.57 13.38 -15.05
CA GLY A 175 -18.53 13.16 -16.05
C GLY A 175 -18.53 11.76 -16.67
N GLY A 176 -18.10 11.66 -17.93
CA GLY A 176 -17.71 10.40 -18.58
C GLY A 176 -16.20 10.21 -18.58
N LEU A 177 -15.69 9.07 -19.05
CA LEU A 177 -14.26 8.90 -19.33
C LEU A 177 -14.10 8.08 -20.60
N TRP A 178 -13.21 8.53 -21.46
CA TRP A 178 -12.92 7.93 -22.77
C TRP A 178 -11.42 7.86 -23.00
N ALA A 179 -10.95 6.80 -23.65
CA ALA A 179 -9.57 6.69 -24.11
C ALA A 179 -9.50 6.92 -25.62
N LEU A 180 -8.60 7.79 -26.09
CA LEU A 180 -8.39 8.00 -27.53
C LEU A 180 -6.94 8.38 -27.83
N GLY A 181 -6.51 8.11 -29.07
CA GLY A 181 -5.16 8.34 -29.57
C GLY A 181 -4.82 7.33 -30.67
N ASP A 182 -3.63 7.42 -31.24
CA ASP A 182 -3.16 6.50 -32.29
C ASP A 182 -2.83 5.09 -31.77
N ALA A 183 -2.83 4.88 -30.45
CA ALA A 183 -2.89 3.55 -29.83
C ALA A 183 -4.24 2.84 -30.05
N PHE A 184 -5.27 3.53 -30.57
CA PHE A 184 -6.60 3.00 -30.83
C PHE A 184 -7.09 3.33 -32.25
N ALA A 185 -8.16 2.65 -32.69
CA ALA A 185 -8.79 2.90 -33.99
C ALA A 185 -9.36 4.32 -34.16
N SER A 186 -9.71 5.01 -33.07
CA SER A 186 -10.23 6.38 -33.13
C SER A 186 -9.19 7.42 -33.58
N GLY A 187 -7.89 7.09 -33.46
CA GLY A 187 -6.83 8.07 -33.56
C GLY A 187 -7.02 9.22 -32.57
N TRP A 188 -6.44 10.38 -32.89
CA TRP A 188 -6.52 11.63 -32.12
C TRP A 188 -7.81 12.44 -32.37
N SER A 189 -8.89 11.81 -32.84
CA SER A 189 -10.17 12.47 -33.11
C SER A 189 -10.89 12.84 -31.81
N ASN A 190 -11.01 14.14 -31.52
CA ASN A 190 -11.71 14.66 -30.34
C ASN A 190 -12.59 15.88 -30.74
N PRO A 191 -13.92 15.75 -30.80
CA PRO A 191 -14.70 14.58 -30.41
C PRO A 191 -14.50 13.39 -31.36
N MET A 192 -14.73 12.18 -30.85
CA MET A 192 -14.76 10.97 -31.67
C MET A 192 -15.88 11.09 -32.73
N VAL A 193 -15.66 10.55 -33.93
CA VAL A 193 -16.66 10.62 -35.02
C VAL A 193 -17.87 9.72 -34.68
N ALA A 194 -19.08 10.20 -35.00
CA ALA A 194 -20.30 9.41 -34.83
C ALA A 194 -20.42 8.31 -35.92
N PRO A 195 -20.91 7.10 -35.59
CA PRO A 195 -21.28 6.64 -34.25
C PRO A 195 -20.04 6.43 -33.37
N TYR A 196 -20.06 6.97 -32.14
CA TYR A 196 -18.93 6.90 -31.23
C TYR A 196 -18.51 5.45 -31.00
N ASN A 197 -17.21 5.17 -31.00
CA ASN A 197 -16.71 3.87 -30.62
C ASN A 197 -16.84 3.68 -29.10
N THR A 198 -17.95 3.08 -28.67
CA THR A 198 -18.26 2.89 -27.25
C THR A 198 -17.34 1.90 -26.55
N THR A 199 -16.55 1.11 -27.30
CA THR A 199 -15.55 0.20 -26.69
C THR A 199 -14.42 0.95 -25.98
N GLN A 200 -14.23 2.23 -26.30
CA GLN A 200 -13.24 3.11 -25.68
C GLN A 200 -13.81 3.96 -24.53
N ARG A 201 -15.07 3.71 -24.12
CA ARG A 201 -15.71 4.36 -22.98
C ARG A 201 -15.54 3.53 -21.72
N PHE A 202 -15.11 4.15 -20.63
CA PHE A 202 -15.06 3.48 -19.34
C PHE A 202 -16.45 3.42 -18.69
N ARG A 203 -16.74 2.29 -18.04
CA ARG A 203 -17.76 2.21 -16.99
C ARG A 203 -17.12 2.45 -15.63
N ARG A 204 -17.95 2.75 -14.61
CA ARG A 204 -17.51 2.75 -13.22
C ARG A 204 -17.70 1.37 -12.60
N ASP A 205 -16.85 1.00 -11.66
CA ASP A 205 -17.07 -0.15 -10.82
C ASP A 205 -18.21 0.10 -9.81
N ALA A 206 -19.02 -0.92 -9.55
CA ALA A 206 -20.19 -0.80 -8.67
C ALA A 206 -19.79 -0.73 -7.18
N ALA A 207 -18.72 -1.43 -6.80
CA ALA A 207 -18.20 -1.45 -5.44
C ALA A 207 -17.32 -0.23 -5.15
N ASN A 208 -16.54 0.23 -6.14
CA ASN A 208 -15.74 1.44 -6.06
C ASN A 208 -16.02 2.41 -7.23
N PRO A 209 -16.89 3.41 -7.08
CA PRO A 209 -17.20 4.38 -8.14
C PRO A 209 -16.03 5.24 -8.63
N LEU A 210 -14.89 5.25 -7.93
CA LEU A 210 -13.65 5.91 -8.37
C LEU A 210 -12.74 5.00 -9.20
N LEU A 211 -13.13 3.74 -9.41
CA LEU A 211 -12.48 2.80 -10.32
C LEU A 211 -13.22 2.79 -11.66
N TYR A 212 -12.53 3.25 -12.71
CA TYR A 212 -13.04 3.26 -14.07
C TYR A 212 -12.44 2.09 -14.85
N ILE A 213 -13.30 1.33 -15.55
CA ILE A 213 -12.93 0.09 -16.22
C ILE A 213 -13.39 0.11 -17.68
N ILE A 214 -12.50 -0.31 -18.58
CA ILE A 214 -12.88 -0.88 -19.88
C ILE A 214 -12.56 -2.38 -19.80
N ASP A 215 -13.58 -3.24 -19.95
CA ASP A 215 -13.40 -4.68 -19.79
C ASP A 215 -12.64 -5.32 -20.94
N ASN A 216 -12.77 -4.78 -22.15
CA ASN A 216 -12.09 -5.26 -23.35
C ASN A 216 -11.99 -4.12 -24.39
N VAL A 217 -10.76 -3.73 -24.71
CA VAL A 217 -10.46 -2.81 -25.82
C VAL A 217 -9.25 -3.31 -26.60
N THR A 218 -9.31 -3.16 -27.93
CA THR A 218 -8.21 -3.48 -28.84
C THR A 218 -7.23 -2.34 -28.93
N PHE A 219 -5.95 -2.61 -28.64
CA PHE A 219 -4.82 -1.70 -28.83
C PHE A 219 -4.10 -1.99 -30.15
N ASN A 220 -3.63 -0.92 -30.80
CA ASN A 220 -2.67 -0.98 -31.89
C ASN A 220 -1.27 -1.35 -31.36
N ALA A 221 -0.39 -1.85 -32.25
CA ALA A 221 0.96 -2.30 -31.88
C ALA A 221 1.84 -1.23 -31.25
N SER A 222 1.61 0.04 -31.60
CA SER A 222 2.36 1.20 -31.15
C SER A 222 1.42 2.39 -30.95
N GLY A 223 1.98 3.54 -30.60
CA GLY A 223 1.24 4.78 -30.41
C GLY A 223 1.03 5.13 -28.94
N PHE A 224 0.34 6.24 -28.75
CA PHE A 224 -0.03 6.84 -27.49
C PHE A 224 -1.53 7.12 -27.43
N TYR A 225 -2.03 7.30 -26.21
CA TYR A 225 -3.40 7.71 -25.96
C TYR A 225 -3.48 8.67 -24.78
N LYS A 226 -4.59 9.39 -24.72
CA LYS A 226 -4.98 10.21 -23.57
C LYS A 226 -6.34 9.76 -23.09
N LEU A 227 -6.63 10.09 -21.83
CA LEU A 227 -7.98 9.98 -21.32
C LEU A 227 -8.63 11.36 -21.33
N ILE A 228 -9.89 11.44 -21.73
CA ILE A 228 -10.68 12.67 -21.68
C ILE A 228 -12.02 12.40 -21.01
N GLN A 229 -12.52 13.39 -20.27
CA GLN A 229 -13.84 13.27 -19.64
C GLN A 229 -14.98 13.83 -20.50
N THR A 230 -14.69 14.88 -21.26
CA THR A 230 -15.65 15.55 -22.14
C THR A 230 -15.14 15.47 -23.57
N GLN A 231 -15.92 14.81 -24.43
CA GLN A 231 -15.67 14.78 -25.88
C GLN A 231 -15.62 16.21 -26.43
N GLY A 232 -14.63 16.50 -27.25
CA GLY A 232 -14.31 17.82 -27.79
C GLY A 232 -13.45 18.71 -26.88
N VAL A 233 -13.11 18.31 -25.65
CA VAL A 233 -12.40 19.18 -24.69
C VAL A 233 -11.09 18.57 -24.19
N TRP A 234 -9.97 19.06 -24.73
CA TRP A 234 -8.62 18.63 -24.33
C TRP A 234 -8.19 19.09 -22.94
N GLY A 235 -8.66 20.24 -22.47
CA GLY A 235 -8.28 20.81 -21.16
C GLY A 235 -8.62 19.96 -19.94
N THR A 236 -9.35 18.86 -20.15
CA THR A 236 -9.83 17.96 -19.10
C THR A 236 -9.16 16.58 -19.10
N GLN A 237 -8.04 16.47 -19.83
CA GLN A 237 -7.36 15.20 -20.08
C GLN A 237 -6.52 14.71 -18.88
N TYR A 238 -6.13 13.44 -18.97
CA TYR A 238 -5.22 12.79 -18.04
C TYR A 238 -3.99 12.27 -18.77
N ARG A 239 -2.87 12.21 -18.06
CA ARG A 239 -1.59 11.71 -18.56
C ARG A 239 -0.89 10.82 -17.53
N PRO A 240 0.11 10.01 -17.95
CA PRO A 240 0.92 9.25 -17.01
C PRO A 240 1.76 10.14 -16.08
N ALA A 241 2.07 9.63 -14.90
CA ALA A 241 2.96 10.22 -13.90
C ALA A 241 4.01 9.19 -13.44
N PRO A 242 5.25 9.61 -13.12
CA PRO A 242 5.80 10.96 -13.26
C PRO A 242 6.05 11.34 -14.73
N THR A 243 6.35 12.63 -14.98
CA THR A 243 6.47 13.26 -16.32
C THR A 243 7.42 12.61 -17.32
N ASP A 244 8.35 11.76 -16.87
CA ASP A 244 9.35 11.15 -17.74
C ASP A 244 8.75 9.95 -18.49
N VAL A 245 8.45 10.17 -19.77
CA VAL A 245 7.96 9.14 -20.73
C VAL A 245 8.74 7.84 -20.72
N ASN A 246 10.03 7.88 -20.42
CA ASN A 246 10.88 6.69 -20.48
C ASN A 246 10.72 5.81 -19.25
N ASN A 247 10.06 6.31 -18.20
CA ASN A 247 9.92 5.65 -16.91
C ASN A 247 8.49 5.19 -16.60
N VAL A 248 7.52 5.39 -17.49
CA VAL A 248 6.14 4.97 -17.25
C VAL A 248 5.80 3.72 -18.07
N GLY A 249 5.58 2.61 -17.36
CA GLY A 249 5.28 1.31 -17.96
C GLY A 249 3.92 1.30 -18.68
N PRO A 250 3.80 0.67 -19.87
CA PRO A 250 2.55 0.71 -20.62
C PRO A 250 1.44 -0.17 -20.00
N LEU A 251 1.79 -1.07 -19.08
CA LEU A 251 0.85 -1.97 -18.40
C LEU A 251 0.38 -1.47 -17.03
N GLY A 252 0.94 -0.37 -16.52
CA GLY A 252 0.54 0.17 -15.23
C GLY A 252 1.49 1.24 -14.73
N GLY A 253 0.98 2.08 -13.84
CA GLY A 253 1.72 3.22 -13.31
C GLY A 253 0.80 4.17 -12.56
N GLU A 254 1.29 5.38 -12.33
CA GLU A 254 0.52 6.48 -11.78
C GLU A 254 0.06 7.42 -12.89
N PHE A 255 -0.95 8.25 -12.60
CA PHE A 255 -1.44 9.24 -13.55
C PHE A 255 -1.83 10.55 -12.84
N GLU A 256 -1.98 11.60 -13.62
CA GLU A 256 -2.44 12.91 -13.14
C GLU A 256 -3.42 13.56 -14.13
N LYS A 257 -4.24 14.48 -13.62
CA LYS A 257 -5.08 15.35 -14.45
C LYS A 257 -4.24 16.54 -14.91
N ARG A 258 -3.89 16.57 -16.19
CA ARG A 258 -3.11 17.68 -16.76
C ARG A 258 -3.29 17.77 -18.26
N ASP A 259 -3.51 18.98 -18.76
CA ASP A 259 -3.46 19.30 -20.19
C ASP A 259 -2.03 19.43 -20.68
N ALA A 260 -1.34 18.30 -20.84
CA ALA A 260 0.03 18.25 -21.31
C ALA A 260 0.40 16.85 -21.83
N ASP A 261 1.43 16.80 -22.65
CA ASP A 261 2.14 15.58 -22.98
C ASP A 261 3.04 15.12 -21.82
N PRO A 262 3.39 13.83 -21.74
CA PRO A 262 3.12 12.79 -22.72
C PRO A 262 1.75 12.10 -22.61
N GLY A 263 1.35 11.39 -23.66
CA GLY A 263 0.26 10.41 -23.57
C GLY A 263 0.70 9.09 -22.93
N PHE A 264 -0.27 8.26 -22.55
CA PHE A 264 -0.06 6.87 -22.17
C PHE A 264 0.40 6.06 -23.38
N LYS A 265 1.41 5.21 -23.20
CA LYS A 265 1.95 4.37 -24.28
C LYS A 265 1.09 3.13 -24.51
N SER A 266 0.94 2.71 -25.76
CA SER A 266 0.32 1.41 -26.09
C SER A 266 1.06 0.24 -25.39
N PRO A 267 0.33 -0.73 -24.80
CA PRO A 267 0.90 -1.97 -24.25
C PRO A 267 1.31 -3.00 -25.32
N GLY A 268 1.15 -2.67 -26.61
CA GLY A 268 1.32 -3.58 -27.73
C GLY A 268 -0.02 -4.02 -28.30
N ALA A 269 0.03 -4.71 -29.44
CA ALA A 269 -1.17 -5.13 -30.14
C ALA A 269 -1.92 -6.22 -29.37
N GLY A 270 -3.24 -6.07 -29.25
CA GLY A 270 -4.10 -7.08 -28.64
C GLY A 270 -5.25 -6.48 -27.86
N ASN A 271 -6.01 -7.36 -27.21
CA ASN A 271 -7.13 -6.99 -26.35
C ASN A 271 -6.66 -6.88 -24.91
N TYR A 272 -7.09 -5.82 -24.24
CA TYR A 272 -6.73 -5.54 -22.86
C TYR A 272 -7.96 -5.11 -22.05
N LYS A 273 -7.98 -5.49 -20.78
CA LYS A 273 -8.76 -4.82 -19.74
C LYS A 273 -7.96 -3.63 -19.24
N VAL A 274 -8.61 -2.48 -19.11
CA VAL A 274 -8.00 -1.21 -18.67
C VAL A 274 -8.68 -0.73 -17.40
N GLU A 275 -7.90 -0.40 -16.38
CA GLU A 275 -8.38 0.00 -15.06
C GLU A 275 -7.68 1.30 -14.64
N PHE A 276 -8.45 2.33 -14.30
CA PHE A 276 -7.96 3.60 -13.75
C PHE A 276 -8.64 3.87 -12.41
N ASN A 277 -7.86 3.85 -11.33
CA ASN A 277 -8.35 4.12 -9.99
C ASN A 277 -8.00 5.56 -9.58
N PHE A 278 -9.00 6.44 -9.55
CA PHE A 278 -8.84 7.85 -9.18
C PHE A 278 -8.63 8.04 -7.68
N GLN A 279 -9.06 7.08 -6.86
CA GLN A 279 -8.83 7.10 -5.41
C GLN A 279 -7.33 6.97 -5.11
N THR A 280 -6.63 6.09 -5.82
CA THR A 280 -5.19 5.82 -5.61
C THR A 280 -4.28 6.51 -6.63
N GLY A 281 -4.83 7.03 -7.72
CA GLY A 281 -4.07 7.66 -8.81
C GLY A 281 -3.28 6.66 -9.64
N LYS A 282 -3.70 5.39 -9.63
CA LYS A 282 -3.00 4.29 -10.31
C LYS A 282 -3.83 3.71 -11.44
N TYR A 283 -3.15 3.28 -12.49
CA TYR A 283 -3.76 2.55 -13.59
C TYR A 283 -3.09 1.19 -13.81
N LYS A 284 -3.83 0.27 -14.42
CA LYS A 284 -3.39 -1.08 -14.75
C LYS A 284 -4.05 -1.54 -16.05
N LEU A 285 -3.26 -2.15 -16.92
CA LEU A 285 -3.73 -2.84 -18.11
C LEU A 285 -3.38 -4.32 -18.00
N THR A 286 -4.37 -5.18 -18.27
CA THR A 286 -4.21 -6.64 -18.24
C THR A 286 -4.55 -7.19 -19.61
N ARG A 287 -3.61 -7.93 -20.22
CA ARG A 287 -3.86 -8.61 -21.50
C ARG A 287 -4.96 -9.67 -21.32
N LEU A 288 -5.87 -9.74 -22.29
CA LEU A 288 -6.97 -10.70 -22.37
C LEU A 288 -6.67 -11.86 -23.32
#